data_AF-A0A396SDX6-F1
#
_entry.id   AF-A0A396SDX6-F1
#
_cell.length_a   1.000
_cell.length_b   1.000
_cell.length_c   1.000
_cell.angle_alpha   90.00
_cell.angle_beta   90.00
_cell.angle_gamma   90.00
#
_symmetry.space_group_name_H-M   'P 1'
#
loop_
_entity.id
_entity.type
_entity.pdbx_description
1 polymer ?
#
loop_
_entity_poly.entity_id
_entity_poly.type
_entity_poly.pdbx_seq_one_letter_code
_entity_poly.pdbx_strand_id
1 'polypeptide(L)'
;MDQWSQVLQRIEKQISKASFETWLKATSGELTDDNTVVVIAPNSFAADWLQKYYTELITESIELVTGQSYPVTIKGTNQTRSSNSSTTHLSEDYDTNQYKELKELVQQQSELIQKQQRKIEELEKRLTLLESRRIV
;
A
#
# COMPACT_ATOMS: atom_id res chain seq x y z
N MET A 1 -10.60 -11.35 -18.61
CA MET A 1 -10.08 -10.82 -17.33
C MET A 1 -8.72 -10.23 -17.63
N ASP A 2 -8.47 -9.03 -17.11
CA ASP A 2 -7.16 -8.38 -17.17
C ASP A 2 -6.10 -9.20 -16.40
N GLN A 3 -4.85 -9.17 -16.86
CA GLN A 3 -3.73 -9.90 -16.24
C GLN A 3 -3.48 -9.43 -14.81
N TRP A 4 -3.59 -8.11 -14.56
CA TRP A 4 -3.41 -7.56 -13.21
C TRP A 4 -4.50 -8.02 -12.24
N SER A 5 -5.76 -8.11 -12.68
CA SER A 5 -6.84 -8.69 -11.86
C SER A 5 -6.55 -10.14 -11.43
N GLN A 6 -5.87 -10.93 -12.25
CA GLN A 6 -5.47 -12.30 -11.88
C GLN A 6 -4.35 -12.30 -10.83
N VAL A 7 -3.40 -11.37 -10.93
CA VAL A 7 -2.36 -11.14 -9.92
C VAL A 7 -3.01 -10.77 -8.58
N LEU A 8 -3.93 -9.81 -8.57
CA LEU A 8 -4.65 -9.39 -7.36
C LEU A 8 -5.44 -10.53 -6.71
N GLN A 9 -6.16 -11.34 -7.49
CA GLN A 9 -6.89 -12.51 -6.97
C GLN A 9 -5.99 -13.55 -6.31
N ARG A 10 -4.75 -13.70 -6.81
CA ARG A 10 -3.76 -14.59 -6.19
C ARG A 10 -3.26 -14.01 -4.88
N ILE A 11 -2.90 -12.73 -4.87
CA ILE A 11 -2.41 -12.06 -3.66
C ILE A 11 -3.49 -12.06 -2.57
N GLU A 12 -4.76 -11.82 -2.91
CA GLU A 12 -5.89 -11.84 -1.96
C GLU A 12 -5.99 -13.16 -1.18
N LYS A 13 -5.59 -14.29 -1.78
CA LYS A 13 -5.61 -15.61 -1.12
C LYS A 13 -4.42 -15.86 -0.20
N GLN A 14 -3.36 -15.06 -0.32
CA GLN A 14 -2.10 -15.25 0.41
C GLN A 14 -1.96 -14.36 1.65
N ILE A 15 -2.73 -13.27 1.72
CA ILE A 15 -2.65 -12.30 2.82
C ILE A 15 -4.02 -12.09 3.47
N SER A 16 -4.03 -11.39 4.61
CA SER A 16 -5.30 -11.08 5.27
C SER A 16 -6.16 -10.16 4.40
N LYS A 17 -7.49 -10.34 4.45
CA LYS A 17 -8.45 -9.49 3.73
C LYS A 17 -8.24 -8.00 4.02
N ALA A 18 -7.97 -7.64 5.28
CA ALA A 18 -7.72 -6.26 5.67
C ALA A 18 -6.44 -5.69 5.04
N SER A 19 -5.35 -6.50 4.98
CA SER A 19 -4.11 -6.11 4.30
C SER A 19 -4.33 -5.89 2.80
N PHE A 20 -5.04 -6.81 2.15
CA PHE A 20 -5.35 -6.70 0.72
C PHE A 20 -6.19 -5.45 0.41
N GLU A 21 -7.28 -5.26 1.15
CA GLU A 21 -8.18 -4.11 0.97
C GLU A 21 -7.47 -2.77 1.19
N THR A 22 -6.52 -2.73 2.13
CA THR A 22 -5.79 -1.49 2.47
C THR A 22 -4.71 -1.17 1.44
N TRP A 23 -3.92 -2.16 1.01
CA TRP A 23 -2.69 -1.89 0.28
C TRP A 23 -2.77 -2.22 -1.22
N LEU A 24 -3.51 -3.25 -1.62
CA LEU A 24 -3.44 -3.80 -2.98
C LEU A 24 -4.71 -3.59 -3.81
N LYS A 25 -5.88 -3.54 -3.18
CA LYS A 25 -7.17 -3.51 -3.89
C LYS A 25 -7.31 -2.31 -4.85
N ALA A 26 -6.75 -1.16 -4.49
CA ALA A 26 -6.81 0.06 -5.28
C ALA A 26 -5.57 0.27 -6.17
N THR A 27 -4.77 -0.78 -6.42
CA THR A 27 -3.59 -0.71 -7.28
C THR A 27 -3.91 -1.14 -8.69
N SER A 28 -3.21 -0.57 -9.66
CA SER A 28 -3.15 -1.06 -11.04
C SER A 28 -1.74 -1.50 -11.39
N GLY A 29 -1.59 -2.40 -12.35
CA GLY A 29 -0.29 -2.84 -12.83
C GLY A 29 -0.29 -3.00 -14.33
N GLU A 30 0.76 -2.52 -14.98
CA GLU A 30 0.92 -2.59 -16.43
C GLU A 30 2.35 -3.04 -16.78
N LEU A 31 2.46 -3.88 -17.81
CA LEU A 31 3.75 -4.23 -18.39
C LEU A 31 4.15 -3.13 -19.37
N THR A 32 5.33 -2.56 -19.16
CA THR A 32 5.90 -1.53 -20.04
C THR A 32 6.72 -2.16 -21.17
N ASP A 33 6.98 -1.37 -22.22
CA ASP A 33 7.81 -1.78 -23.37
C ASP A 33 9.23 -2.20 -22.95
N ASP A 34 9.73 -1.66 -21.84
CA ASP A 34 11.04 -2.00 -21.23
C ASP A 34 11.02 -3.31 -20.42
N ASN A 35 10.01 -4.15 -20.63
CA ASN A 35 9.86 -5.45 -19.99
C ASN A 35 9.85 -5.36 -18.45
N THR A 36 9.29 -4.26 -17.93
CA THR A 36 9.17 -3.96 -16.48
C THR A 36 7.70 -3.79 -16.13
N VAL A 37 7.25 -4.39 -15.04
CA VAL A 37 5.89 -4.17 -14.53
C VAL A 37 5.88 -2.96 -13.62
N VAL A 38 5.07 -1.96 -13.99
CA VAL A 38 4.85 -0.77 -13.18
C VAL A 38 3.55 -0.92 -12.41
N VAL A 39 3.63 -0.89 -11.08
CA VAL A 39 2.49 -0.93 -10.17
C VAL A 39 2.19 0.48 -9.68
N ILE A 40 0.97 0.96 -9.93
CA ILE A 40 0.50 2.27 -9.50
C ILE A 40 -0.35 2.08 -8.24
N ALA A 41 0.12 2.67 -7.15
CA ALA A 41 -0.57 2.74 -5.87
C ALA A 41 -1.36 4.05 -5.75
N PRO A 42 -2.44 4.09 -4.95
CA PRO A 42 -3.33 5.26 -4.84
C PRO A 42 -2.66 6.49 -4.21
N ASN A 43 -1.49 6.34 -3.58
CA ASN A 43 -0.66 7.43 -3.08
C ASN A 43 0.80 6.94 -2.85
N SER A 44 1.70 7.87 -2.53
CA SER A 44 3.12 7.60 -2.26
C SER A 44 3.35 6.68 -1.05
N PHE A 45 2.57 6.84 0.02
CA PHE A 45 2.71 6.00 1.21
C PHE A 45 2.36 4.53 0.96
N ALA A 46 1.29 4.28 0.20
CA ALA A 46 0.94 2.95 -0.26
C ALA A 46 2.03 2.38 -1.16
N ALA A 47 2.61 3.19 -2.05
CA ALA A 47 3.74 2.77 -2.87
C ALA A 47 4.94 2.36 -2.02
N ASP A 48 5.36 3.18 -1.06
CA ASP A 48 6.48 2.89 -0.15
C ASP A 48 6.23 1.63 0.68
N TRP A 49 5.00 1.46 1.18
CA TRP A 49 4.62 0.29 1.96
C TRP A 49 4.63 -0.99 1.12
N LEU A 50 4.07 -0.94 -0.09
CA LEU A 50 4.12 -2.03 -1.04
C LEU A 50 5.55 -2.36 -1.42
N GLN A 51 6.39 -1.34 -1.65
CA GLN A 51 7.78 -1.51 -2.03
C GLN A 51 8.58 -2.21 -0.93
N LYS A 52 8.32 -1.86 0.33
CA LYS A 52 9.03 -2.44 1.48
C LYS A 52 8.58 -3.85 1.83
N TYR A 53 7.29 -4.15 1.73
CA TYR A 53 6.71 -5.38 2.32
C TYR A 53 6.11 -6.35 1.31
N TYR A 54 5.72 -5.87 0.12
CA TYR A 54 4.93 -6.65 -0.83
C TYR A 54 5.60 -6.84 -2.20
N THR A 55 6.77 -6.24 -2.46
CA THR A 55 7.49 -6.38 -3.74
C THR A 55 7.74 -7.84 -4.12
N GLU A 56 8.23 -8.65 -3.18
CA GLU A 56 8.51 -10.07 -3.42
C GLU A 56 7.22 -10.83 -3.77
N LEU A 57 6.17 -10.66 -2.95
CA LEU A 57 4.86 -11.29 -3.18
C LEU A 57 4.24 -10.88 -4.53
N ILE A 58 4.37 -9.61 -4.91
CA ILE A 58 3.87 -9.09 -6.19
C ILE A 58 4.66 -9.73 -7.34
N THR A 59 5.99 -9.76 -7.25
CA THR A 59 6.87 -10.37 -8.26
C THR A 59 6.54 -11.84 -8.47
N GLU A 60 6.45 -12.62 -7.39
CA GLU A 60 6.11 -14.05 -7.45
C GLU A 60 4.70 -14.25 -8.05
N SER A 61 3.73 -13.42 -7.66
CA SER A 61 2.38 -13.51 -8.19
C SER A 61 2.31 -13.17 -9.68
N ILE A 62 3.11 -12.22 -10.16
CA ILE A 62 3.25 -11.89 -11.59
C ILE A 62 3.86 -13.08 -12.34
N GLU A 63 4.93 -13.67 -11.81
CA GLU A 63 5.60 -14.81 -12.45
C GLU A 63 4.67 -16.01 -12.58
N LEU A 64 3.87 -16.30 -11.55
CA LEU A 64 2.89 -17.38 -11.60
C LEU A 64 1.74 -17.13 -12.59
N VAL A 65 1.39 -15.88 -12.86
CA VAL A 65 0.31 -15.52 -13.82
C VAL A 65 0.83 -15.49 -15.25
N THR A 66 2.03 -14.97 -15.45
CA THR A 66 2.61 -14.70 -16.78
C THR A 66 3.55 -15.79 -17.26
N GLY A 67 4.08 -16.61 -16.34
CA GLY A 67 5.14 -17.58 -16.60
C GLY A 67 6.52 -16.96 -16.76
N GLN A 68 6.66 -15.65 -16.54
CA GLN A 68 7.94 -14.93 -16.67
C GLN A 68 8.20 -14.01 -15.48
N SER A 69 9.47 -13.90 -15.10
CA SER A 69 9.91 -12.96 -14.07
C SER A 69 10.16 -11.59 -14.70
N TYR A 70 9.42 -10.59 -14.23
CA TYR A 70 9.59 -9.19 -14.65
C TYR A 70 10.11 -8.36 -13.47
N PRO A 71 11.04 -7.43 -13.68
CA PRO A 71 11.34 -6.39 -12.70
C PRO A 71 10.06 -5.63 -12.33
N VAL A 72 9.86 -5.38 -11.04
CA VAL A 72 8.69 -4.65 -10.54
C VAL A 72 9.13 -3.27 -10.05
N THR A 73 8.48 -2.23 -10.54
CA THR A 73 8.63 -0.86 -10.04
C THR A 73 7.30 -0.38 -9.49
N ILE A 74 7.28 0.13 -8.27
CA ILE A 74 6.06 0.63 -7.61
C ILE A 74 6.11 2.16 -7.56
N LYS A 75 5.00 2.81 -7.95
CA LYS A 75 4.87 4.27 -8.00
C LYS A 75 3.55 4.71 -7.37
N GLY A 76 3.56 5.84 -6.66
CA GLY A 76 2.32 6.50 -6.22
C GLY A 76 1.78 7.42 -7.31
N THR A 77 0.47 7.66 -7.32
CA THR A 77 -0.21 8.62 -8.22
C THR A 77 0.27 10.08 -8.08
N ASN A 78 0.96 10.44 -6.99
CA ASN A 78 1.53 11.77 -6.77
C ASN A 78 3.03 11.81 -7.13
N GLN A 79 3.36 11.88 -8.41
CA GLN A 79 4.65 12.44 -8.87
C GLN A 79 4.45 13.23 -10.17
N THR A 80 3.95 14.46 -10.03
CA THR A 80 4.27 15.51 -11.00
C THR A 80 5.73 15.87 -10.79
N ARG A 81 6.58 15.47 -11.73
CA ARG A 81 7.98 15.87 -11.82
C ARG A 81 8.08 17.40 -11.75
N SER A 82 8.71 17.94 -10.72
CA SER A 82 9.24 19.31 -10.71
C SER A 82 10.51 19.33 -9.86
N SER A 83 11.59 18.86 -10.48
CA SER A 83 12.93 19.29 -10.12
C SER A 83 13.08 20.73 -10.60
N ASN A 84 13.28 21.68 -9.69
CA ASN A 84 14.04 22.91 -9.91
C ASN A 84 14.49 23.45 -8.55
N SER A 85 15.79 23.37 -8.30
CA SER A 85 16.44 23.86 -7.09
C SER A 85 16.73 25.37 -7.19
N SER A 86 16.60 26.04 -6.04
CA SER A 86 17.20 27.33 -5.63
C SER A 86 16.44 28.62 -5.97
N THR A 87 15.95 29.34 -4.95
CA THR A 87 16.41 30.70 -4.54
C THR A 87 15.69 31.16 -3.25
N THR A 88 16.48 31.60 -2.28
CA THR A 88 16.13 32.31 -1.03
C THR A 88 15.22 33.52 -1.26
N HIS A 89 14.04 33.57 -0.63
CA HIS A 89 13.38 34.80 -0.13
C HIS A 89 12.18 34.41 0.77
N LEU A 90 12.18 34.87 2.03
CA LEU A 90 11.07 34.71 2.98
C LEU A 90 9.79 35.35 2.39
N SER A 91 8.82 34.53 2.00
CA SER A 91 7.46 34.95 1.65
C SER A 91 6.46 33.93 2.19
N GLU A 92 5.38 34.45 2.79
CA GLU A 92 4.33 33.76 3.53
C GLU A 92 3.39 32.90 2.65
N ASP A 93 3.93 32.14 1.71
CA ASP A 93 3.18 31.21 0.87
C ASP A 93 3.79 29.81 0.96
N TYR A 94 3.73 29.20 2.14
CA TYR A 94 4.02 27.77 2.29
C TYR A 94 3.01 26.99 1.44
N ASP A 95 3.55 26.28 0.44
CA ASP A 95 2.83 25.51 -0.59
C ASP A 95 1.60 24.78 -0.02
N THR A 96 0.42 25.34 -0.33
CA THR A 96 -0.88 24.86 0.18
C THR A 96 -1.15 23.40 -0.19
N ASN A 97 -0.52 22.90 -1.26
CA ASN A 97 -0.68 21.51 -1.69
C ASN A 97 0.11 20.54 -0.81
N GLN A 98 1.33 20.91 -0.40
CA GLN A 98 2.14 20.08 0.49
C GLN A 98 1.48 19.94 1.88
N TYR A 99 0.91 21.02 2.42
CA TYR A 99 0.23 21.00 3.72
C TYR A 99 -1.09 20.20 3.69
N LYS A 100 -1.83 20.25 2.57
CA LYS A 100 -3.03 19.41 2.37
C LYS A 100 -2.67 17.92 2.34
N GLU A 101 -1.62 17.56 1.60
CA GLU A 101 -1.13 16.18 1.53
C GLU A 101 -0.63 15.68 2.90
N LEU A 102 0.10 16.53 3.65
CA LEU A 102 0.51 16.22 5.03
C LEU A 102 -0.67 15.99 5.97
N LYS A 103 -1.72 16.81 5.89
CA LYS A 103 -2.93 16.62 6.71
C LYS A 103 -3.66 15.34 6.36
N GLU A 104 -3.79 15.05 5.08
CA GLU A 104 -4.43 13.83 4.60
C GLU A 104 -3.65 12.58 5.03
N LEU A 105 -2.31 12.66 5.02
CA LEU A 105 -1.44 11.59 5.49
C LEU A 105 -1.55 11.37 7.00
N VAL A 106 -1.56 12.44 7.81
CA VAL A 106 -1.77 12.34 9.26
C VAL A 106 -3.15 11.73 9.57
N GLN A 107 -4.17 12.12 8.81
CA GLN A 107 -5.52 11.58 8.96
C GLN A 107 -5.57 10.09 8.62
N GLN A 108 -5.00 9.68 7.48
CA GLN A 108 -4.95 8.27 7.06
C GLN A 108 -4.16 7.41 8.05
N GLN A 109 -3.02 7.89 8.56
CA GLN A 109 -2.27 7.18 9.59
C GLN A 109 -3.06 7.04 10.90
N SER A 110 -3.77 8.09 11.32
CA SER A 110 -4.62 8.03 12.52
C SER A 110 -5.72 6.97 12.40
N GLU A 111 -6.34 6.85 11.23
CA GLU A 111 -7.38 5.84 10.96
C GLU A 111 -6.81 4.42 10.95
N LEU A 112 -5.62 4.22 10.37
CA LEU A 112 -4.94 2.93 10.36
C LEU A 112 -4.58 2.48 11.78
N ILE A 113 -4.02 3.38 12.59
CA ILE A 113 -3.73 3.16 14.01
C ILE A 113 -5.02 2.75 14.73
N GLN A 114 -6.13 3.46 14.53
CA GLN A 114 -7.40 3.09 15.15
C GLN A 114 -7.94 1.73 14.72
N LYS A 115 -7.78 1.36 13.43
CA LYS A 115 -8.18 0.03 12.94
C LYS A 115 -7.33 -1.07 13.59
N GLN A 116 -6.02 -0.86 13.72
CA GLN A 116 -5.13 -1.79 14.40
C GLN A 116 -5.47 -1.93 15.88
N GLN A 117 -5.73 -0.82 16.58
CA GLN A 117 -6.08 -0.82 17.99
C GLN A 117 -7.39 -1.58 18.27
N ARG A 118 -8.43 -1.38 17.44
CA ARG A 118 -9.66 -2.16 17.54
C ARG A 118 -9.44 -3.66 17.34
N LYS A 119 -8.54 -4.02 16.42
CA LYS A 119 -8.24 -5.43 16.18
C LYS A 119 -7.51 -6.07 17.36
N ILE A 120 -6.57 -5.35 17.96
CA ILE A 120 -5.88 -5.79 19.17
C ILE A 120 -6.89 -6.00 20.31
N GLU A 121 -7.78 -5.04 20.55
CA GLU A 121 -8.80 -5.15 21.62
C GLU A 121 -9.74 -6.36 21.41
N GLU A 122 -10.14 -6.63 20.15
CA GLU A 122 -10.96 -7.80 19.83
C GLU A 122 -10.20 -9.12 20.10
N LEU A 123 -8.91 -9.16 19.74
CA LEU A 123 -8.07 -10.33 19.99
C LEU A 123 -7.85 -10.56 21.49
N GLU A 124 -7.64 -9.49 22.26
CA GLU A 124 -7.52 -9.55 23.72
C GLU A 124 -8.80 -10.11 24.36
N LYS A 125 -9.98 -9.63 23.96
CA LYS A 125 -11.27 -10.17 24.45
C LYS A 125 -11.44 -11.66 24.15
N ARG A 126 -11.02 -12.11 22.97
CA ARG A 126 -11.05 -13.54 22.60
C ARG A 126 -10.08 -14.36 23.46
N LEU A 127 -8.90 -13.82 23.75
CA LEU A 127 -7.93 -14.46 24.62
C LEU A 127 -8.50 -14.64 26.04
N THR A 128 -9.11 -13.59 26.61
CA THR A 128 -9.72 -13.66 27.94
C THR A 128 -10.85 -14.70 28.02
N LEU A 129 -11.67 -14.78 26.97
CA LEU A 129 -12.75 -15.78 26.88
C LEU A 129 -12.20 -17.21 26.81
N LEU A 130 -11.12 -17.44 26.05
CA LEU A 130 -10.47 -18.73 25.93
C LEU A 130 -9.78 -19.14 27.25
N GLU A 131 -9.10 -18.21 27.92
CA GLU A 131 -8.49 -18.45 29.24
C GLU A 131 -9.55 -18.81 30.28
N SER A 132 -10.69 -18.12 30.27
CA SER A 132 -11.82 -18.42 31.17
C SER A 132 -12.42 -19.81 30.92
N ARG A 133 -12.45 -20.26 29.66
CA ARG A 133 -12.98 -21.58 29.28
C ARG A 133 -12.02 -22.74 29.60
N ARG A 134 -10.74 -22.46 29.84
CA ARG A 134 -9.70 -23.46 30.19
C ARG A 134 -9.67 -23.79 31.69
N ILE A 135 -10.39 -23.04 32.52
CA ILE A 135 -10.38 -23.14 34.00
C ILE A 135 -11.61 -23.93 34.54
N VAL A 136 -12.46 -24.49 33.67
CA VAL A 136 -13.57 -25.39 34.05
C VAL A 136 -13.28 -26.82 33.60
#